data_AF-A0ABD0QSK4-F1
#
_entry.id   AF-A0ABD0QSK4-F1
#
_cell.length_a   1.000
_cell.length_b   1.000
_cell.length_c   1.000
_cell.angle_alpha   90.00
_cell.angle_beta   90.00
_cell.angle_gamma   90.00
#
_symmetry.space_group_name_H-M   'P 1'
#
loop_
_entity.id
_entity.type
_entity.pdbx_description
1 polymer ?
#
loop_
_entity_poly.entity_id
_entity_poly.type
_entity_poly.pdbx_seq_one_letter_code
_entity_poly.pdbx_strand_id
1 'polypeptide(L)'
;MKQKQKAAETQAEELIKDLEQEITELERRDIELGKLSQTEDHLHLLQVYSSVCSPPEVKTWTNININTDLPNTETLEKALTCLKEKVNKELKKIHEI
;
A
#
# COMPACT_ATOMS: atom_id res chain seq x y z
N MET A 1 18.03 7.75 -4.69
CA MET A 1 17.18 6.65 -5.22
C MET A 1 16.97 5.55 -4.20
N LYS A 2 17.97 4.73 -3.85
CA LYS A 2 17.81 3.59 -2.90
C LYS A 2 17.17 3.94 -1.54
N GLN A 3 17.53 5.06 -0.92
CA GLN A 3 16.94 5.47 0.37
C GLN A 3 15.46 5.88 0.27
N LYS A 4 15.07 6.56 -0.82
CA LYS A 4 13.66 6.94 -1.06
C LYS A 4 12.79 5.71 -1.35
N GLN A 5 13.31 4.77 -2.15
CA GLN A 5 12.62 3.51 -2.43
C GLN A 5 12.42 2.70 -1.15
N LYS A 6 13.46 2.56 -0.32
CA LYS A 6 13.36 1.82 0.94
C LYS A 6 12.36 2.45 1.91
N ALA A 7 12.29 3.78 1.98
CA ALA A 7 11.29 4.47 2.80
C ALA A 7 9.85 4.22 2.29
N ALA A 8 9.64 4.22 0.97
CA ALA A 8 8.35 3.91 0.36
C ALA A 8 7.95 2.44 0.58
N GLU A 9 8.90 1.50 0.49
CA GLU A 9 8.67 0.08 0.79
C GLU A 9 8.25 -0.13 2.25
N THR A 10 8.96 0.48 3.21
CA THR A 10 8.59 0.38 4.64
C THR A 10 7.20 0.99 4.91
N GLN A 11 6.87 2.13 4.30
CA GLN A 11 5.54 2.72 4.44
C GLN A 11 4.44 1.81 3.87
N ALA A 12 4.70 1.15 2.74
CA ALA A 12 3.76 0.21 2.14
C ALA A 12 3.57 -1.04 3.01
N GLU A 13 4.65 -1.58 3.59
CA GLU A 13 4.61 -2.72 4.51
C GLU A 13 3.80 -2.41 5.78
N GLU A 14 4.00 -1.24 6.38
CA GLU A 14 3.22 -0.79 7.54
C GLU A 14 1.73 -0.64 7.20
N LEU A 15 1.43 -0.07 6.03
CA LEU A 15 0.05 0.07 5.55
C LEU A 15 -0.63 -1.29 5.34
N ILE A 16 0.07 -2.23 4.69
CA ILE A 16 -0.46 -3.58 4.46
C ILE A 16 -0.78 -4.23 5.80
N LYS A 17 0.13 -4.16 6.76
CA LYS A 17 -0.06 -4.74 8.10
C LYS A 17 -1.27 -4.14 8.82
N ASP A 18 -1.42 -2.81 8.78
CA ASP A 18 -2.56 -2.14 9.40
C ASP A 18 -3.89 -2.59 8.75
N LEU A 19 -3.92 -2.74 7.42
CA LEU A 19 -5.10 -3.20 6.68
C LEU A 19 -5.45 -4.66 6.98
N GLU A 20 -4.45 -5.55 7.05
CA GLU A 20 -4.66 -6.96 7.44
C GLU A 20 -5.25 -7.08 8.85
N GLN A 21 -4.81 -6.22 9.77
CA GLN A 21 -5.37 -6.17 11.12
C GLN A 21 -6.82 -5.66 11.11
N GLU A 22 -7.13 -4.64 10.31
CA GLU A 22 -8.50 -4.14 10.16
C GLU A 22 -9.44 -5.20 9.59
N ILE A 23 -9.01 -5.95 8.56
CA ILE A 23 -9.76 -7.07 7.99
C ILE A 23 -10.02 -8.14 9.05
N THR A 24 -9.00 -8.53 9.81
CA THR A 24 -9.13 -9.56 10.85
C THR A 24 -10.15 -9.17 11.93
N GLU A 25 -10.15 -7.91 12.36
CA GLU A 25 -11.13 -7.40 13.32
C GLU A 25 -12.55 -7.35 12.75
N LEU A 26 -12.68 -7.02 11.46
CA LEU A 26 -13.97 -7.04 10.76
C LEU A 26 -14.51 -8.47 10.64
N GLU A 27 -13.69 -9.43 10.26
CA GLU A 27 -14.06 -10.86 10.20
C GLU A 27 -14.47 -11.40 11.58
N ARG A 28 -13.72 -11.05 12.63
CA ARG A 28 -14.08 -11.42 14.02
C ARG A 28 -15.45 -10.87 14.41
N ARG A 29 -15.72 -9.59 14.12
CA ARG A 29 -17.03 -8.97 14.37
C ARG A 29 -18.14 -9.61 13.56
N ASP A 30 -17.91 -9.92 12.29
CA ASP A 30 -18.91 -10.56 11.43
C ASP A 30 -19.36 -11.92 12.00
N ILE A 31 -18.39 -12.73 12.47
CA ILE A 31 -18.68 -13.99 13.14
C ILE A 31 -19.46 -13.78 14.45
N GLU A 32 -19.08 -12.79 15.27
CA GLU A 32 -19.80 -12.48 16.52
C GLU A 32 -21.22 -12.00 16.27
N LEU A 33 -21.42 -11.12 15.29
CA LEU A 33 -22.74 -10.65 14.87
C LEU A 33 -23.60 -11.77 14.30
N GLY A 34 -23.01 -12.68 13.52
CA GLY A 34 -23.70 -13.87 13.01
C GLY A 34 -24.20 -14.76 14.14
N LYS A 35 -23.40 -14.98 15.19
CA LYS A 35 -23.80 -15.75 16.39
C LYS A 35 -24.89 -15.03 17.19
N LEU A 36 -24.77 -13.72 17.38
CA LEU A 36 -25.79 -12.91 18.07
C LEU A 36 -27.12 -12.93 17.33
N SER A 37 -27.10 -12.87 15.99
CA SER A 37 -28.31 -12.95 15.16
C SER A 37 -29.06 -14.28 15.29
N GLN A 38 -28.37 -15.35 15.67
CA GLN A 38 -28.96 -16.68 15.85
C GLN A 38 -29.40 -16.95 17.30
N THR A 39 -29.11 -16.03 18.23
CA THR A 39 -29.39 -16.21 19.65
C THR A 39 -30.79 -15.71 19.99
N GLU A 40 -31.62 -16.56 20.63
CA GLU A 40 -32.96 -16.18 21.15
C GLU A 40 -32.89 -15.50 22.54
N ASP A 41 -31.72 -15.48 23.18
CA ASP A 41 -31.51 -14.74 24.43
C ASP A 41 -31.35 -13.24 24.18
N HIS A 42 -32.49 -12.55 24.22
CA HIS A 42 -32.56 -11.10 24.04
C HIS A 42 -31.88 -10.29 25.14
N LEU A 43 -31.69 -10.86 26.35
CA LEU A 43 -30.99 -10.17 27.44
C LEU A 43 -29.48 -10.17 27.19
N HIS A 44 -28.94 -11.29 26.72
CA HIS A 44 -27.55 -11.38 26.29
C HIS A 44 -27.26 -10.46 25.09
N LEU A 45 -28.21 -10.37 24.15
CA LEU A 45 -28.10 -9.48 23.00
C LEU A 45 -27.95 -8.01 23.44
N LEU A 46 -28.78 -7.55 24.38
CA LEU A 46 -28.69 -6.18 24.92
C LEU A 46 -27.36 -5.89 25.62
N GLN A 47 -26.74 -6.87 26.28
CA GLN A 47 -25.45 -6.69 26.95
C GLN A 47 -24.30 -6.54 25.96
N VAL A 48 -24.30 -7.34 24.89
CA VAL A 48 -23.17 -7.46 23.95
C VAL A 48 -23.32 -6.51 22.75
N TYR A 49 -24.52 -6.04 22.43
CA TYR A 49 -24.76 -5.16 21.28
C TYR A 49 -23.94 -3.87 21.34
N SER A 50 -23.80 -3.26 22.51
CA SER A 50 -23.06 -1.98 22.64
C SER A 50 -21.58 -2.10 22.29
N SER A 51 -20.94 -3.23 22.61
CA SER A 51 -19.52 -3.46 22.33
C SER A 51 -19.26 -3.90 20.89
N VAL A 52 -20.17 -4.69 20.30
CA VAL A 52 -19.99 -5.26 18.96
C VAL A 52 -20.45 -4.31 17.85
N CYS A 53 -21.54 -3.56 18.05
CA CYS A 53 -22.04 -2.59 17.06
C CYS A 53 -21.33 -1.24 17.08
N SER A 54 -20.40 -1.00 18.02
CA SER A 54 -19.52 0.17 17.93
C SER A 54 -18.58 0.00 16.74
N PRO A 55 -18.67 0.85 15.69
CA PRO A 55 -17.80 0.73 14.53
C PRO A 55 -16.34 0.87 14.97
N PRO A 56 -15.41 0.08 14.42
CA PRO A 56 -13.99 0.32 14.64
C PRO A 56 -13.63 1.74 14.19
N GLU A 57 -12.60 2.33 14.78
CA GLU A 57 -11.98 3.52 14.23
C GLU A 57 -11.46 3.20 12.83
N VAL A 58 -12.22 3.59 11.81
CA VAL A 58 -11.80 3.55 10.42
C VAL A 58 -10.74 4.63 10.24
N LYS A 59 -9.49 4.20 10.11
CA LYS A 59 -8.36 5.09 9.86
C LYS A 59 -8.55 5.69 8.47
N THR A 60 -8.80 7.00 8.38
CA THR A 60 -8.94 7.68 7.08
C THR A 60 -7.58 7.72 6.38
N TRP A 61 -7.38 6.83 5.41
CA TRP A 61 -6.14 6.65 4.65
C TRP A 61 -5.84 7.76 3.61
N THR A 62 -6.45 8.93 3.75
CA THR A 62 -6.38 10.05 2.78
C THR A 62 -4.97 10.64 2.59
N ASN A 63 -3.98 10.23 3.38
CA ASN A 63 -2.60 10.72 3.32
C ASN A 63 -1.60 9.76 2.62
N ILE A 64 -2.08 8.72 1.93
CA ILE A 64 -1.20 7.86 1.13
C ILE A 64 -0.79 8.63 -0.14
N ASN A 65 0.27 9.43 -0.02
CA ASN A 65 0.91 10.06 -1.16
C ASN A 65 1.75 9.01 -1.90
N ILE A 66 1.20 8.45 -2.98
CA ILE A 66 1.97 7.64 -3.92
C ILE A 66 2.92 8.61 -4.63
N ASN A 67 4.14 8.70 -4.10
CA ASN A 67 5.19 9.60 -4.56
C ASN A 67 5.52 9.26 -6.02
N THR A 68 4.84 9.94 -6.94
CA THR A 68 4.97 9.79 -8.40
C THR A 68 6.18 10.56 -8.94
N ASP A 69 6.89 11.27 -8.07
CA ASP A 69 8.07 12.08 -8.37
C ASP A 69 9.33 11.26 -8.68
N LEU A 70 9.23 9.93 -8.73
CA LEU A 70 10.31 9.12 -9.29
C LEU A 70 10.40 9.44 -10.79
N PRO A 71 11.58 9.82 -11.33
CA PRO A 71 11.76 10.00 -12.75
C PRO A 71 11.19 8.78 -13.47
N ASN A 72 10.16 9.00 -14.29
CA ASN A 72 9.46 7.92 -14.94
C ASN A 72 10.50 7.03 -15.66
N THR A 73 10.25 5.73 -15.68
CA THR A 73 11.14 4.75 -16.32
C THR A 73 11.48 5.16 -17.75
N GLU A 74 10.55 5.83 -18.43
CA GLU A 74 10.74 6.42 -19.77
C GLU A 74 11.83 7.50 -19.83
N THR A 75 11.95 8.37 -18.83
CA THR A 75 12.98 9.42 -18.75
C THR A 75 14.34 8.80 -18.50
N LEU A 76 14.40 7.76 -17.67
CA LEU A 76 15.62 6.99 -17.44
C LEU A 76 16.04 6.23 -18.70
N GLU A 77 15.11 5.60 -19.41
CA GLU A 77 15.36 4.93 -20.69
C GLU A 77 15.81 5.90 -21.78
N LYS A 78 15.19 7.08 -21.89
CA LYS A 78 15.63 8.13 -22.81
C LYS A 78 17.05 8.60 -22.51
N ALA A 79 17.36 8.88 -21.24
CA ALA A 79 18.70 9.30 -20.83
C ALA A 79 19.74 8.20 -21.11
N LEU A 80 19.41 6.93 -20.86
CA LEU A 80 20.28 5.79 -21.14
C LEU A 80 20.53 5.63 -22.64
N THR A 81 19.47 5.71 -23.45
CA THR A 81 19.55 5.62 -24.92
C THR A 81 20.41 6.76 -25.47
N CYS A 82 20.21 7.98 -24.99
CA CYS A 82 20.98 9.15 -25.40
C CYS A 82 22.47 9.02 -25.05
N LEU A 83 22.78 8.51 -23.86
CA LEU A 83 24.17 8.21 -23.47
C LEU A 83 24.78 7.12 -24.36
N LYS A 84 24.03 6.05 -24.65
CA LYS A 84 24.49 4.95 -25.51
C LYS A 84 24.80 5.43 -26.93
N GLU A 85 23.93 6.26 -27.52
CA GLU A 85 24.15 6.86 -28.83
C GLU A 85 25.39 7.76 -28.84
N LYS A 86 25.56 8.57 -27.79
CA LYS A 86 26.72 9.46 -27.67
C LYS A 86 28.03 8.68 -27.59
N VAL A 87 28.10 7.63 -26.76
CA VAL A 87 29.27 6.74 -26.68
C VAL A 87 29.55 6.07 -28.01
N ASN A 88 28.53 5.56 -28.69
CA ASN A 88 28.69 4.87 -29.97
C ASN A 88 29.18 5.82 -31.08
N LYS A 89 28.74 7.09 -31.04
CA LYS A 89 29.21 8.13 -31.95
C LYS A 89 30.68 8.48 -31.73
N GLU A 90 31.12 8.56 -30.47
CA GLU A 90 32.54 8.80 -30.16
C GLU A 90 33.43 7.60 -30.52
N LEU A 91 32.96 6.36 -30.31
CA LEU A 91 33.70 5.16 -30.72
C LEU A 91 33.90 5.06 -32.25
N LYS A 92 32.88 5.43 -33.03
CA LYS A 92 32.99 5.47 -34.50
C LYS A 92 34.02 6.47 -34.98
N LYS A 93 34.09 7.65 -34.36
CA LYS A 93 35.12 8.66 -34.69
C LYS A 93 36.54 8.16 -34.41
N ILE A 94 36.72 7.34 -33.38
CA ILE A 94 38.04 6.75 -33.06
C ILE A 94 38.41 5.64 -34.06
N HIS A 95 37.43 4.91 -34.60
CA HIS A 95 37.64 3.86 -35.60
C HIS A 95 37.84 4.39 -37.04
N GLU A 96 37.51 5.66 -37.29
CA GLU A 96 37.70 6.35 -38.58
C GLU A 96 39.05 7.12 -38.64
N ILE A 97 39.89 7.01 -37.62
CA ILE A 97 41.29 7.51 -37.55
C ILE A 97 42.23 6.32 -37.71
#